data_AF-A0A6I7PD32-F1
#
_entry.id   AF-A0A6I7PD32-F1
#
_cell.length_a   1.000
_cell.length_b   1.000
_cell.length_c   1.000
_cell.angle_alpha   90.00
_cell.angle_beta   90.00
_cell.angle_gamma   90.00
#
_symmetry.space_group_name_H-M   'P 1'
#
loop_
_entity.id
_entity.type
_entity.pdbx_description
1 polymer ?
#
loop_
_entity_poly.entity_id
_entity_poly.type
_entity_poly.pdbx_seq_one_letter_code
_entity_poly.pdbx_strand_id
1 'polypeptide(L)'
;MQAKEELQTHARSSPAVFGYPRGRDRRGLRFVISVSLQLDSQGCLRRLQSTGHAVGPQGGNTVCAAATALMRSASRALADHSSIVISGHAPREGVLEIEVLQCGAEYHAYLRGVTDVLLRGLKDLALDEPSEVTIRQS
;
A
#
# COMPACT_ATOMS: atom_id res chain seq x y z
N MET A 1 -1.90 0.23 63.29
CA MET A 1 -0.78 1.17 63.07
C MET A 1 -0.23 0.95 61.67
N GLN A 2 -0.26 2.02 60.86
CA GLN A 2 0.57 2.35 59.68
C GLN A 2 0.62 1.32 58.54
N ALA A 3 -0.05 1.50 57.39
CA ALA A 3 0.02 2.60 56.41
C ALA A 3 1.45 2.87 55.91
N LYS A 4 1.75 2.45 54.68
CA LYS A 4 2.63 3.18 53.75
C LYS A 4 2.33 2.78 52.30
N GLU A 5 1.71 3.74 51.66
CA GLU A 5 1.45 3.98 50.25
C GLU A 5 2.77 4.39 49.57
N GLU A 6 3.17 3.74 48.47
CA GLU A 6 4.07 4.36 47.49
C GLU A 6 3.61 3.97 46.07
N LEU A 7 2.95 4.93 45.43
CA LEU A 7 2.78 4.98 43.98
C LEU A 7 4.17 5.01 43.32
N GLN A 8 4.41 4.11 42.37
CA GLN A 8 5.40 4.34 41.33
C GLN A 8 4.77 4.18 39.95
N THR A 9 4.48 5.35 39.40
CA THR A 9 4.24 5.66 38.00
C THR A 9 5.43 5.20 37.16
N HIS A 10 5.26 4.17 36.33
CA HIS A 10 6.18 3.87 35.23
C HIS A 10 5.46 4.03 33.89
N ALA A 11 5.46 5.28 33.41
CA ALA A 11 5.49 5.54 31.99
C ALA A 11 6.88 5.13 31.47
N ARG A 12 6.95 4.11 30.60
CA ARG A 12 8.07 3.93 29.67
C ARG A 12 7.55 3.41 28.33
N SER A 13 7.45 4.37 27.41
CA SER A 13 7.65 4.28 25.97
C SER A 13 8.08 2.90 25.43
N SER A 14 7.20 2.31 24.62
CA SER A 14 7.48 1.13 23.81
C SER A 14 8.43 1.47 22.66
N PRO A 15 9.56 0.76 22.48
CA PRO A 15 10.46 1.00 21.36
C PRO A 15 9.89 0.39 20.07
N ALA A 16 9.96 1.17 18.99
CA ALA A 16 9.81 0.82 17.57
C ALA A 16 9.48 -0.66 17.26
N VAL A 17 8.23 -0.92 16.86
CA VAL A 17 7.71 -2.26 16.55
C VAL A 17 8.31 -2.88 15.28
N PHE A 18 8.93 -2.10 14.37
CA PHE A 18 9.65 -2.67 13.23
C PHE A 18 10.81 -1.77 12.79
N GLY A 19 12.03 -2.09 13.25
CA GLY A 19 13.26 -1.58 12.68
C GLY A 19 14.07 -2.74 12.11
N TYR A 20 14.25 -2.79 10.79
CA TYR A 20 15.23 -3.69 10.17
C TYR A 20 16.47 -2.89 9.74
N PRO A 21 17.69 -3.27 10.14
CA PRO A 21 18.89 -2.63 9.67
C PRO A 21 19.12 -2.98 8.19
N ARG A 22 19.15 -1.96 7.31
CA ARG A 22 19.45 -2.16 5.89
C ARG A 22 20.93 -1.94 5.61
N GLY A 23 21.68 -3.03 5.60
CA GLY A 23 22.97 -3.14 4.95
C GLY A 23 22.86 -4.11 3.78
N ARG A 24 22.58 -3.61 2.57
CA ARG A 24 22.78 -4.40 1.35
C ARG A 24 23.27 -3.49 0.23
N ASP A 25 24.50 -3.75 -0.21
CA ASP A 25 25.15 -3.11 -1.35
C ASP A 25 24.33 -3.40 -2.63
N ARG A 26 23.61 -2.38 -3.13
CA ARG A 26 22.73 -2.43 -4.31
C ARG A 26 23.38 -1.74 -5.51
N ARG A 27 24.60 -2.14 -5.88
CA ARG A 27 25.22 -1.70 -7.14
C ARG A 27 24.54 -2.40 -8.34
N GLY A 28 23.66 -1.69 -9.03
CA GLY A 28 23.52 -1.87 -10.49
C GLY A 28 22.15 -1.73 -11.13
N LEU A 29 21.04 -1.99 -10.45
CA LEU A 29 19.71 -1.90 -11.08
C LEU A 29 18.71 -1.20 -10.15
N ARG A 30 18.39 0.05 -10.48
CA ARG A 30 17.29 0.80 -9.86
C ARG A 30 15.98 0.35 -10.50
N PHE A 31 15.35 -0.68 -9.95
CA PHE A 31 13.98 -1.01 -10.34
C PHE A 31 13.06 0.00 -9.67
N VAL A 32 12.40 0.83 -10.48
CA VAL A 32 11.44 1.82 -9.99
C VAL A 32 10.04 1.30 -10.28
N ILE A 33 9.37 0.88 -9.22
CA ILE A 33 7.93 0.73 -9.16
C ILE A 33 7.31 2.12 -9.31
N SER A 34 6.45 2.29 -10.31
CA SER A 34 5.66 3.51 -10.47
C SER A 34 4.20 3.18 -10.29
N VAL A 35 3.54 3.81 -9.33
CA VAL A 35 2.10 3.68 -9.09
C VAL A 35 1.42 5.03 -9.25
N SER A 36 0.36 5.06 -10.04
CA SER A 36 -0.51 6.20 -10.25
C SER A 36 -1.91 5.88 -9.73
N LEU A 37 -2.45 6.74 -8.87
CA LEU A 37 -3.81 6.64 -8.36
C LEU A 37 -4.60 7.88 -8.77
N GLN A 38 -5.76 7.67 -9.37
CA GLN A 38 -6.76 8.71 -9.59
C GLN A 38 -7.84 8.55 -8.53
N LEU A 39 -8.08 9.61 -7.76
CA LEU A 39 -9.13 9.65 -6.75
C LEU A 39 -10.25 10.59 -7.20
N ASP A 40 -11.48 10.32 -6.77
CA ASP A 40 -12.55 11.31 -6.91
C ASP A 40 -12.47 12.40 -5.82
N SER A 41 -13.42 13.35 -5.87
CA SER A 41 -13.52 14.44 -4.90
C SER A 41 -13.79 13.97 -3.47
N GLN A 42 -14.27 12.75 -3.29
CA GLN A 42 -14.49 12.14 -1.99
C GLN A 42 -13.33 11.21 -1.58
N GLY A 43 -12.21 11.24 -2.32
CA GLY A 43 -10.98 10.49 -2.06
C GLY A 43 -11.12 8.98 -2.28
N CYS A 44 -12.11 8.53 -3.04
CA CYS A 44 -12.28 7.14 -3.43
C CYS A 44 -11.50 6.82 -4.70
N LEU A 45 -10.98 5.60 -4.79
CA LEU A 45 -10.24 5.14 -5.96
C LEU A 45 -11.15 5.13 -7.20
N ARG A 46 -10.72 5.84 -8.25
CA ARG A 46 -11.28 5.75 -9.60
C ARG A 46 -10.43 4.87 -10.49
N ARG A 47 -9.10 5.06 -10.42
CA ARG A 47 -8.15 4.31 -11.25
C ARG A 47 -6.85 4.05 -10.50
N LEU A 48 -6.31 2.86 -10.66
CA LEU A 48 -4.95 2.50 -10.28
C LEU A 48 -4.21 2.02 -11.52
N GLN A 49 -3.01 2.55 -11.74
CA GLN A 49 -2.08 2.01 -12.73
C GLN A 49 -0.72 1.81 -12.08
N SER A 50 -0.08 0.70 -12.39
CA SER A 50 1.25 0.40 -11.87
C SER A 50 2.14 -0.21 -12.94
N THR A 51 3.45 0.06 -12.84
CA THR A 51 4.47 -0.46 -13.76
C THR A 51 5.75 -0.80 -12.98
N GLY A 52 6.59 -1.69 -13.53
CA GLY A 52 7.93 -1.97 -13.00
C GLY A 52 8.00 -3.07 -11.94
N HIS A 53 6.88 -3.75 -11.64
CA HIS A 53 6.82 -4.77 -10.57
C HIS A 53 7.28 -6.18 -10.98
N ALA A 54 7.56 -6.44 -12.26
CA ALA A 54 7.92 -7.77 -12.74
C ALA A 54 9.41 -8.03 -12.93
N VAL A 55 10.23 -6.97 -12.99
CA VAL A 55 11.65 -7.14 -13.30
C VAL A 55 12.44 -7.18 -11.99
N GLY A 56 12.98 -8.34 -11.66
CA GLY A 56 13.95 -8.52 -10.58
C GLY A 56 14.90 -9.66 -10.93
N PRO A 57 16.16 -9.65 -10.45
CA PRO A 57 17.03 -10.81 -10.53
C PRO A 57 16.34 -12.00 -9.84
N GLN A 58 16.66 -13.23 -10.23
CA GLN A 58 16.17 -14.44 -9.56
C GLN A 58 16.34 -14.29 -8.03
N GLY A 59 15.22 -14.09 -7.33
CA GLY A 59 15.20 -13.55 -5.97
C GLY A 59 14.37 -12.27 -5.91
N GLY A 60 13.05 -12.43 -5.90
CA GLY A 60 12.07 -11.33 -5.98
C GLY A 60 12.40 -10.16 -5.04
N ASN A 61 12.35 -8.95 -5.58
CA ASN A 61 12.51 -7.74 -4.78
C ASN A 61 11.34 -7.67 -3.76
N THR A 62 11.67 -7.68 -2.46
CA THR A 62 10.70 -7.60 -1.36
C THR A 62 9.74 -6.43 -1.53
N VAL A 63 10.22 -5.32 -2.10
CA VAL A 63 9.40 -4.12 -2.36
C VAL A 63 8.38 -4.36 -3.48
N CYS A 64 8.78 -5.03 -4.57
CA CYS A 64 7.86 -5.44 -5.64
C CYS A 64 6.78 -6.39 -5.13
N ALA A 65 7.18 -7.36 -4.29
CA ALA A 65 6.25 -8.31 -3.69
C ALA A 65 5.23 -7.61 -2.78
N ALA A 66 5.70 -6.70 -1.91
CA ALA A 66 4.84 -5.94 -1.01
C ALA A 66 3.85 -5.06 -1.78
N ALA A 67 4.31 -4.29 -2.76
CA ALA A 67 3.43 -3.45 -3.56
C ALA A 67 2.41 -4.28 -4.37
N THR A 68 2.85 -5.39 -4.96
CA THR A 68 1.96 -6.31 -5.68
C THR A 68 0.89 -6.90 -4.75
N ALA A 69 1.27 -7.29 -3.53
CA ALA A 69 0.34 -7.81 -2.54
C ALA A 69 -0.71 -6.76 -2.14
N LEU A 70 -0.30 -5.51 -1.89
CA LEU A 70 -1.23 -4.42 -1.58
C LEU A 70 -2.24 -4.19 -2.70
N MET A 71 -1.75 -4.04 -3.94
CA MET A 71 -2.62 -3.74 -5.09
C MET A 71 -3.57 -4.91 -5.38
N ARG A 72 -3.09 -6.16 -5.33
CA ARG A 72 -3.94 -7.34 -5.55
C ARG A 72 -4.98 -7.51 -4.43
N SER A 73 -4.60 -7.29 -3.17
CA SER A 73 -5.53 -7.38 -2.06
C SER A 73 -6.63 -6.32 -2.16
N ALA A 74 -6.27 -5.08 -2.49
CA ALA A 74 -7.27 -4.03 -2.74
C ALA A 74 -8.19 -4.40 -3.91
N SER A 75 -7.63 -4.91 -5.02
CA SER A 75 -8.44 -5.35 -6.18
C SER A 75 -9.46 -6.40 -5.79
N ARG A 76 -9.05 -7.42 -5.03
CA ARG A 76 -9.91 -8.52 -4.60
C ARG A 76 -10.97 -8.04 -3.62
N ALA A 77 -10.59 -7.22 -2.63
CA ALA A 77 -11.53 -6.64 -1.69
C ALA A 77 -12.65 -5.84 -2.40
N LEU A 78 -12.30 -5.09 -3.46
CA LEU A 78 -13.30 -4.39 -4.27
C LEU A 78 -14.15 -5.36 -5.11
N ALA A 79 -13.55 -6.40 -5.70
CA ALA A 79 -14.24 -7.38 -6.53
C ALA A 79 -15.22 -8.28 -5.76
N ASP A 80 -14.98 -8.49 -4.46
CA ASP A 80 -15.83 -9.33 -3.61
C ASP A 80 -17.22 -8.72 -3.33
N HIS A 81 -17.44 -7.45 -3.70
CA HIS A 81 -18.72 -6.76 -3.54
C HIS A 81 -19.41 -6.53 -4.90
N SER A 82 -20.59 -7.14 -5.08
CA SER A 82 -21.38 -7.03 -6.31
C SER A 82 -21.83 -5.60 -6.65
N SER A 83 -21.90 -4.71 -5.65
CA SER A 83 -22.26 -3.30 -5.83
C SER A 83 -21.08 -2.41 -6.24
N ILE A 84 -19.88 -2.97 -6.35
CA ILE A 84 -18.67 -2.29 -6.86
C ILE A 84 -18.26 -2.98 -8.14
N VAL A 85 -18.44 -2.29 -9.27
CA VAL A 85 -18.05 -2.82 -10.58
C VAL A 85 -16.64 -2.30 -10.87
N ILE A 86 -15.69 -3.23 -11.00
CA ILE A 86 -14.32 -2.91 -11.38
C ILE A 86 -13.93 -3.57 -12.70
N SER A 87 -13.03 -2.93 -13.44
CA SER A 87 -12.28 -3.52 -14.54
C SER A 87 -10.84 -3.72 -14.11
N GLY A 88 -10.27 -4.89 -14.37
CA GLY A 88 -8.87 -5.19 -14.09
C GLY A 88 -8.16 -5.66 -15.36
N HIS A 89 -7.01 -5.08 -15.66
CA HIS A 89 -6.22 -5.43 -16.84
C HIS A 89 -4.72 -5.53 -16.51
N ALA A 90 -4.05 -6.51 -17.11
CA ALA A 90 -2.60 -6.69 -17.00
C ALA A 90 -2.04 -6.89 -18.42
N PRO A 91 -1.82 -5.80 -19.17
CA PRO A 91 -1.53 -5.86 -20.61
C PRO A 91 -0.20 -6.55 -20.93
N ARG A 92 0.75 -6.48 -19.99
CA ARG A 92 2.07 -7.09 -20.09
C ARG A 92 2.65 -7.29 -18.70
N GLU A 93 3.72 -8.07 -18.63
CA GLU A 93 4.41 -8.33 -17.38
C GLU A 93 4.83 -7.03 -16.68
N GLY A 94 4.56 -6.96 -15.38
CA GLY A 94 4.92 -5.82 -14.53
C GLY A 94 4.01 -4.62 -14.70
N VAL A 95 2.91 -4.73 -15.44
CA VAL A 95 1.87 -3.72 -15.57
C VAL A 95 0.56 -4.23 -14.99
N LEU A 96 -0.08 -3.42 -14.15
CA LEU A 96 -1.43 -3.68 -13.62
C LEU A 96 -2.24 -2.40 -13.68
N GLU A 97 -3.44 -2.51 -14.22
CA GLU A 97 -4.44 -1.46 -14.30
C GLU A 97 -5.74 -1.93 -13.64
N ILE A 98 -6.34 -1.07 -12.83
CA ILE A 98 -7.63 -1.27 -12.18
C ILE A 98 -8.45 0.01 -12.35
N GLU A 99 -9.71 -0.12 -12.69
CA GLU A 99 -10.64 1.00 -12.78
C GLU A 99 -11.94 0.66 -12.04
N VAL A 100 -12.43 1.58 -11.22
CA VAL A 100 -13.74 1.49 -10.59
C VAL A 100 -14.76 2.15 -11.52
N LEU A 101 -15.56 1.31 -12.17
CA LEU A 101 -16.56 1.74 -13.14
C LEU A 101 -17.81 2.27 -12.44
N GLN A 102 -18.25 1.58 -11.39
CA GLN A 102 -19.45 1.91 -10.63
C GLN A 102 -19.28 1.52 -9.16
N CYS A 103 -19.86 2.31 -8.27
CA CYS A 103 -19.94 2.01 -6.84
C CYS A 103 -21.32 2.47 -6.33
N GLY A 104 -22.07 1.57 -5.70
CA GLY A 104 -23.31 1.93 -5.00
C GLY A 104 -23.05 2.94 -3.87
N ALA A 105 -23.95 3.90 -3.67
CA ALA A 105 -23.77 4.97 -2.69
C ALA A 105 -23.57 4.44 -1.27
N GLU A 106 -24.22 3.32 -0.93
CA GLU A 106 -24.12 2.65 0.35
C GLU A 106 -22.75 1.99 0.60
N TYR A 107 -21.98 1.73 -0.46
CA TYR A 107 -20.62 1.16 -0.39
C TYR A 107 -19.52 2.21 -0.51
N HIS A 108 -19.86 3.49 -0.61
CA HIS A 108 -18.89 4.56 -0.75
C HIS A 108 -17.89 4.59 0.43
N ALA A 109 -18.37 4.41 1.65
CA ALA A 109 -17.50 4.34 2.83
C ALA A 109 -16.55 3.14 2.79
N TYR A 110 -17.00 2.01 2.26
CA TYR A 110 -16.16 0.82 2.08
C TYR A 110 -15.07 1.06 1.03
N LEU A 111 -15.45 1.57 -0.15
CA LEU A 111 -14.50 1.94 -1.21
C LEU A 111 -13.45 2.92 -0.68
N ARG A 112 -13.89 3.91 0.11
CA ARG A 112 -12.98 4.85 0.75
C ARG A 112 -12.01 4.16 1.70
N GLY A 113 -12.49 3.26 2.56
CA GLY A 113 -11.64 2.50 3.47
C GLY A 113 -10.58 1.65 2.76
N VAL A 114 -10.96 0.93 1.71
CA VAL A 114 -10.00 0.16 0.89
C VAL A 114 -8.99 1.09 0.22
N THR A 115 -9.45 2.24 -0.28
CA THR A 115 -8.58 3.26 -0.89
C THR A 115 -7.58 3.82 0.11
N ASP A 116 -8.00 4.16 1.32
CA ASP A 116 -7.14 4.72 2.36
C ASP A 116 -6.06 3.72 2.79
N VAL A 117 -6.42 2.44 2.96
CA VAL A 117 -5.46 1.37 3.31
C VAL A 117 -4.43 1.17 2.19
N LEU A 118 -4.88 1.09 0.93
CA LEU A 118 -4.00 0.95 -0.22
C LEU A 118 -3.04 2.14 -0.33
N LEU A 119 -3.57 3.36 -0.27
CA LEU A 119 -2.79 4.59 -0.39
C LEU A 119 -1.77 4.71 0.75
N ARG A 120 -2.18 4.36 1.98
CA ARG A 120 -1.29 4.37 3.14
C ARG A 120 -0.15 3.38 2.96
N GLY A 121 -0.45 2.12 2.64
CA GLY A 121 0.56 1.09 2.45
C GLY A 121 1.55 1.42 1.33
N LEU A 122 1.07 1.98 0.23
CA LEU A 122 1.95 2.45 -0.85
C LEU A 122 2.84 3.61 -0.36
N LYS A 123 2.27 4.63 0.30
CA LYS A 123 3.04 5.76 0.84
C LYS A 123 4.11 5.32 1.82
N ASP A 124 3.79 4.36 2.69
CA ASP A 124 4.77 3.79 3.62
C ASP A 124 5.91 3.08 2.85
N LEU A 125 5.61 2.30 1.80
CA LEU A 125 6.65 1.71 0.94
C LEU A 125 7.53 2.76 0.24
N ALA A 126 6.95 3.86 -0.23
CA ALA A 126 7.71 4.94 -0.86
C ALA A 126 8.56 5.74 0.14
N LEU A 127 8.11 5.85 1.39
CA LEU A 127 8.89 6.44 2.46
C LEU A 127 10.08 5.56 2.85
N ASP A 128 9.83 4.24 2.95
CA ASP A 128 10.84 3.27 3.34
C ASP A 128 11.87 3.06 2.22
N GLU A 129 11.45 2.99 0.96
CA GLU A 129 12.30 2.67 -0.20
C GLU A 129 12.12 3.72 -1.32
N PRO A 130 12.49 4.99 -1.08
CA PRO A 130 12.20 6.11 -1.99
C PRO A 130 12.92 6.01 -3.34
N SER A 131 14.00 5.23 -3.43
CA SER A 131 14.69 4.94 -4.69
C SER A 131 14.03 3.84 -5.52
N GLU A 132 13.07 3.10 -4.95
CA GLU A 132 12.43 1.95 -5.59
C GLU A 132 10.95 2.15 -5.86
N VAL A 133 10.26 3.03 -5.13
CA VAL A 133 8.81 3.27 -5.29
C VAL A 133 8.54 4.74 -5.51
N THR A 134 7.80 5.04 -6.57
CA THR A 134 7.27 6.37 -6.85
C THR A 134 5.76 6.32 -6.92
N ILE A 135 5.09 7.28 -6.27
CA ILE A 135 3.63 7.38 -6.24
C ILE A 135 3.21 8.72 -6.79
N ARG A 136 2.20 8.69 -7.66
CA ARG A 136 1.48 9.86 -8.13
C ARG A 136 0.01 9.72 -7.75
N GLN A 137 -0.56 10.80 -7.21
CA GLN A 137 -1.96 10.87 -6.84
C GLN A 137 -2.55 12.11 -7.52
N SER A 138 -3.67 11.94 -8.20
CA SER A 138 -4.42 13.02 -8.87
C SER A 138 -5.90 12.95 -8.56
#